data_AF-T1GDH1-F1
#
_entry.id   AF-T1GDH1-F1
#
_cell.length_a   1.000
_cell.length_b   1.000
_cell.length_c   1.000
_cell.angle_alpha   90.00
_cell.angle_beta   90.00
_cell.angle_gamma   90.00
#
_symmetry.space_group_name_H-M   'P 1'
#
loop_
_entity.id
_entity.type
_entity.pdbx_description
1 polymer ?
#
loop_
_entity_poly.entity_id
_entity_poly.type
_entity_poly.pdbx_seq_one_letter_code
_entity_poly.pdbx_strand_id
1 'polypeptide(L)'
;MYIYGYDFKAYELSTLTGTQVMLLVASETGHVYTFATRKLQPMITSEAGKQLIQTCLNSPDPPNVGSGGDQRMSATGFEETELSYNIADEDSK
;
A
#
# COMPACT_ATOMS: atom_id res chain seq x y z
N MET A 1 9.24 19.33 -4.62
CA MET A 1 8.88 20.05 -3.38
C MET A 1 7.70 19.41 -2.65
N TYR A 2 6.62 18.99 -3.34
CA TYR A 2 5.48 18.33 -2.69
C TYR A 2 5.78 16.95 -2.06
N ILE A 3 6.57 16.11 -2.73
CA ILE A 3 6.88 14.74 -2.23
C ILE A 3 7.67 14.77 -0.90
N TYR A 4 8.64 15.70 -0.75
CA TYR A 4 9.39 15.87 0.49
C TYR A 4 8.51 16.19 1.71
N GLY A 5 7.39 16.89 1.52
CA GLY A 5 6.44 17.17 2.59
C GLY A 5 5.67 15.92 3.05
N TYR A 6 5.34 15.03 2.12
CA TYR A 6 4.68 13.76 2.43
C TYR A 6 5.64 12.76 3.10
N ASP A 7 6.88 12.68 2.63
CA ASP A 7 7.92 11.86 3.28
C ASP A 7 8.15 12.29 4.73
N PHE A 8 8.26 13.60 4.98
CA PHE A 8 8.47 14.12 6.33
C PHE A 8 7.27 13.83 7.25
N LYS A 9 6.03 14.00 6.76
CA LYS A 9 4.84 13.64 7.54
C LYS A 9 4.75 12.14 7.83
N ALA A 10 5.10 11.28 6.87
CA ALA A 10 5.13 9.84 7.07
C ALA A 10 6.20 9.44 8.11
N TYR A 11 7.37 10.09 8.05
CA TYR A 11 8.44 9.93 9.03
C TYR A 11 8.00 10.37 10.43
N GLU A 12 7.43 11.56 10.57
CA GLU A 12 6.95 12.11 11.84
C GLU A 12 5.86 11.22 12.46
N LEU A 13 4.89 10.77 11.65
CA LEU A 13 3.84 9.84 12.08
C LEU A 13 4.43 8.50 12.57
N SER A 14 5.36 7.91 11.80
CA SER A 14 5.99 6.63 12.16
C SER A 14 6.78 6.72 13.47
N THR A 15 7.45 7.86 13.69
CA THR A 15 8.27 8.09 14.89
C THR A 15 7.38 8.35 16.11
N LEU A 16 6.33 9.17 15.95
CA LEU A 16 5.43 9.55 17.04
C LEU A 16 4.57 8.38 17.53
N THR A 17 4.15 7.49 16.62
CA THR A 17 3.25 6.37 16.93
C THR A 17 3.96 5.03 17.07
N GLY A 18 5.24 4.94 16.67
CA GLY A 18 5.98 3.68 16.62
C GLY A 18 5.46 2.70 15.55
N THR A 19 4.57 3.15 14.66
CA THR A 19 3.99 2.32 13.61
C THR A 19 4.95 2.15 12.43
N GLN A 20 4.75 1.07 11.68
CA GLN A 20 5.50 0.85 10.44
C GLN A 20 4.76 1.51 9.28
N VAL A 21 5.47 2.34 8.53
CA VAL A 21 4.89 3.13 7.44
C VAL A 21 5.75 2.94 6.18
N MET A 22 5.08 2.82 5.04
CA MET A 22 5.71 2.82 3.73
C MET A 22 4.94 3.76 2.79
N LEU A 23 5.67 4.65 2.12
CA LEU A 23 5.16 5.52 1.07
C LEU A 23 5.87 5.15 -0.23
N LEU A 24 5.09 4.98 -1.29
CA LEU A 24 5.58 4.73 -2.65
C LEU A 24 4.87 5.67 -3.60
N VAL A 25 5.65 6.42 -4.40
CA VAL A 25 5.14 7.36 -5.39
C VAL A 25 5.79 7.03 -6.73
N ALA A 26 4.99 6.60 -7.71
CA ALA A 26 5.43 6.40 -9.07
C ALA A 26 5.13 7.66 -9.91
N SER A 27 6.11 8.15 -10.67
CA SER A 27 5.94 9.25 -11.61
C SER A 27 5.50 8.74 -12.97
N GLU A 28 4.91 9.62 -13.77
CA GLU A 28 4.59 9.37 -15.19
C GLU A 28 5.84 9.02 -16.03
N THR A 29 7.01 9.47 -15.57
CA THR A 29 8.32 9.18 -16.19
C THR A 29 8.91 7.84 -15.73
N GLY A 30 8.17 7.04 -14.94
CA GLY A 30 8.60 5.74 -14.43
C GLY A 30 9.58 5.78 -13.25
N HIS A 31 9.80 6.95 -12.65
CA HIS A 31 10.63 7.07 -11.44
C HIS A 31 9.79 6.74 -10.21
N VAL A 32 10.31 5.86 -9.35
CA VAL A 32 9.65 5.50 -8.10
C VAL A 32 10.41 6.13 -6.94
N TYR A 33 9.72 6.97 -6.18
CA TYR A 33 10.19 7.53 -4.92
C TYR A 33 9.62 6.72 -3.77
N THR A 34 10.46 6.34 -2.81
CA THR A 34 10.06 5.46 -1.73
C THR A 34 10.56 5.95 -0.38
N PHE A 35 9.70 5.87 0.62
CA PHE A 35 10.05 5.93 2.03
C PHE A 35 9.53 4.66 2.71
N ALA A 36 10.35 4.01 3.52
CA ALA A 36 9.94 2.83 4.26
C ALA A 36 10.65 2.75 5.61
N THR A 37 9.90 2.47 6.67
CA THR A 37 10.44 2.19 8.00
C THR A 37 11.21 0.86 8.02
N ARG A 38 12.03 0.64 9.06
CA ARG A 38 12.97 -0.49 9.14
C ARG A 38 12.35 -1.86 8.86
N LYS A 39 11.13 -2.14 9.33
CA LYS A 39 10.49 -3.45 9.08
C LYS A 39 9.91 -3.58 7.66
N LEU A 40 9.62 -2.46 6.99
CA LEU A 40 9.06 -2.44 5.63
C LEU A 40 10.12 -2.18 4.55
N GLN A 41 11.35 -1.82 4.93
CA GLN A 41 12.51 -1.74 4.03
C GLN A 41 12.65 -2.95 3.09
N PRO A 42 12.46 -4.22 3.53
CA PRO A 42 12.54 -5.37 2.62
C PRO A 42 11.56 -5.32 1.45
N MET A 43 10.40 -4.65 1.58
CA MET A 43 9.43 -4.52 0.49
C MET A 43 9.97 -3.74 -0.71
N ILE A 44 10.89 -2.80 -0.48
CA ILE A 44 11.46 -1.96 -1.54
C ILE A 44 12.92 -2.32 -1.87
N THR A 45 13.61 -3.04 -0.98
CA THR A 45 15.02 -3.44 -1.17
C THR A 45 15.17 -4.85 -1.70
N SER A 46 14.27 -5.79 -1.32
CA SER A 46 14.32 -7.17 -1.79
C SER A 46 13.95 -7.30 -3.27
N GLU A 47 14.48 -8.33 -3.92
CA GLU A 47 14.17 -8.62 -5.32
C GLU A 47 12.69 -8.96 -5.52
N ALA A 48 12.12 -9.80 -4.64
CA ALA A 48 10.71 -10.16 -4.69
C ALA A 48 9.79 -8.93 -4.52
N GLY A 49 10.11 -8.02 -3.59
CA GLY A 49 9.35 -6.79 -3.38
C GLY A 49 9.42 -5.84 -4.57
N LYS A 50 10.61 -5.65 -5.14
CA LYS A 50 10.80 -4.85 -6.36
C LYS A 50 10.03 -5.42 -7.55
N GLN A 51 10.06 -6.73 -7.76
CA GLN A 51 9.30 -7.40 -8.82
C GLN A 51 7.80 -7.17 -8.63
N LEU A 52 7.29 -7.34 -7.41
CA LEU A 52 5.89 -7.08 -7.10
C LEU A 52 5.48 -5.65 -7.45
N ILE A 53 6.23 -4.66 -6.97
CA ILE A 53 6.00 -3.24 -7.25
C ILE A 53 6.03 -3.00 -8.76
N GLN A 54 7.02 -3.56 -9.45
CA GLN A 54 7.19 -3.40 -10.89
C GLN A 54 6.04 -4.03 -11.68
N THR A 55 5.56 -5.21 -11.31
CA THR A 55 4.41 -5.86 -11.95
C THR A 55 3.14 -5.03 -11.77
N CYS A 56 2.90 -4.51 -10.57
CA CYS A 56 1.74 -3.65 -10.31
C CYS A 56 1.78 -2.36 -11.13
N LEU A 57 2.95 -1.75 -11.30
CA LEU A 57 3.11 -0.49 -12.04
C LEU A 57 3.17 -0.66 -13.56
N ASN A 58 3.61 -1.81 -14.07
CA ASN A 58 3.71 -2.09 -15.51
C ASN A 58 2.52 -2.86 -16.08
N SER A 59 1.56 -3.26 -15.23
CA SER A 59 0.35 -3.89 -15.73
C SER A 59 -0.37 -2.91 -16.66
N PRO A 60 -0.66 -3.28 -17.91
CA PRO A 60 -1.36 -2.38 -18.82
C PRO A 60 -2.71 -2.04 -18.21
N ASP A 61 -3.07 -0.75 -18.20
CA ASP A 61 -4.41 -0.34 -17.80
C ASP A 61 -5.42 -1.17 -18.61
N PRO A 62 -6.41 -1.81 -17.96
CA PRO A 62 -7.43 -2.52 -18.68
C PRO A 62 -8.04 -1.55 -19.69
N PRO A 63 -8.19 -1.94 -20.98
CA PRO A 63 -8.86 -1.08 -21.94
C PRO A 63 -10.21 -0.72 -21.34
N ASN A 64 -10.48 0.58 -21.24
CA ASN A 64 -11.74 1.12 -20.73
C ASN A 64 -12.89 0.64 -21.66
N VAL A 65 -13.37 -0.58 -21.45
CA VAL A 65 -14.55 -1.13 -22.09
C VAL A 65 -15.74 -0.60 -21.29
N GLY A 66 -16.33 0.50 -21.75
CA GLY A 66 -17.65 0.87 -21.27
C GLY A 66 -18.03 2.35 -21.27
N SER A 67 -17.74 3.10 -22.33
CA SER A 67 -18.61 4.22 -22.69
C SER A 67 -19.96 3.64 -23.14
N GLY A 68 -20.87 3.36 -22.20
CA GLY A 68 -22.23 2.94 -22.52
C GLY A 68 -22.89 2.11 -21.42
N GLY A 69 -23.70 2.76 -20.58
CA GLY A 69 -24.69 2.09 -19.75
C GLY A 69 -24.86 2.71 -18.38
N ASP A 70 -25.89 3.54 -18.24
CA ASP A 70 -26.52 3.91 -16.98
C ASP A 70 -26.76 2.68 -16.09
N GLN A 71 -25.86 2.40 -15.15
CA GLN A 71 -26.09 1.50 -14.02
C GLN A 71 -25.67 2.20 -12.73
N ARG A 72 -26.53 3.13 -12.33
CA ARG A 72 -27.11 3.24 -10.98
C ARG A 72 -26.43 2.36 -9.93
N MET A 73 -25.81 3.02 -8.94
CA MET A 73 -25.38 2.46 -7.65
C MET A 73 -26.13 1.18 -7.24
N SER A 74 -25.43 0.04 -7.22
CA SER A 74 -25.87 -1.16 -6.50
C SER A 74 -25.11 -1.24 -5.18
N ALA A 75 -25.77 -0.79 -4.11
CA ALA A 75 -25.32 -0.83 -2.73
C ALA A 75 -25.52 -2.23 -2.10
N THR A 76 -24.82 -3.26 -2.58
CA THR A 76 -24.96 -4.61 -2.01
C THR A 76 -23.61 -5.31 -1.80
N GLY A 77 -23.26 -5.45 -0.53
CA GLY A 77 -22.64 -6.67 0.00
C GLY A 77 -21.14 -6.82 -0.19
N PHE A 78 -20.37 -6.19 0.69
CA PHE A 78 -19.14 -6.82 1.16
C PHE A 78 -19.21 -6.84 2.69
N GLU A 79 -19.52 -8.02 3.25
CA GLU A 79 -19.54 -8.28 4.68
C GLU A 79 -18.09 -8.21 5.18
N GLU A 80 -17.84 -7.37 6.18
CA GLU A 80 -16.55 -7.26 6.86
C GLU A 80 -16.34 -8.57 7.64
N THR A 81 -15.53 -9.49 7.10
CA THR A 81 -15.11 -10.65 7.89
C THR A 81 -14.17 -10.13 8.98
N GLU A 82 -14.67 -9.95 10.20
CA GLU A 82 -13.84 -9.63 11.36
C GLU A 82 -12.76 -10.71 11.50
N LEU A 83 -11.51 -10.36 11.18
CA LEU A 83 -10.35 -11.16 11.54
C LEU A 83 -10.11 -10.97 13.05
N SER A 84 -10.81 -11.75 13.87
CA SER A 84 -10.45 -11.91 15.28
C SER A 84 -9.12 -12.67 15.34
N TYR A 85 -8.02 -11.93 15.49
CA TYR A 85 -6.73 -12.52 15.87
C TYR A 85 -6.86 -13.05 17.29
N ASN A 86 -7.03 -14.37 17.41
CA ASN A 86 -6.84 -15.07 18.68
C ASN A 86 -5.37 -14.93 19.05
N ILE A 87 -5.06 -13.98 19.93
CA ILE A 87 -3.83 -14.01 20.71
C ILE A 87 -4.00 -15.22 21.63
N ALA A 88 -3.54 -16.38 21.19
CA ALA A 88 -3.31 -17.49 22.10
C ALA A 88 -2.20 -17.02 23.04
N ASP A 89 -2.58 -16.74 24.28
CA ASP A 89 -1.68 -16.57 25.40
C ASP A 89 -0.70 -17.76 25.45
N GLU A 90 0.53 -17.56 24.98
CA GLU A 90 1.64 -18.46 25.28
C GLU A 90 2.22 -18.06 26.64
N ASP A 91 1.37 -18.15 27.68
CA ASP A 91 1.83 -18.31 29.06
C ASP A 91 1.76 -19.81 29.38
N SER A 92 2.90 -20.48 29.26
CA SER A 92 3.08 -21.81 29.84
C SER A 92 4.55 -22.04 30.18
N LYS A 93 4.86 -21.65 31.42
CA LYS A 93 5.68 -22.36 32.42
C LYS A 93 7.16 -22.63 32.13
#